data_AF-A0A1H8R0P2-F1
#
_entry.id   AF-A0A1H8R0P2-F1
#
_cell.length_a   1.000
_cell.length_b   1.000
_cell.length_c   1.000
_cell.angle_alpha   90.00
_cell.angle_beta   90.00
_cell.angle_gamma   90.00
#
_symmetry.space_group_name_H-M   'P 1'
#
loop_
_entity.id
_entity.type
_entity.pdbx_description
1 polymer ?
#
loop_
_entity_poly.entity_id
_entity_poly.type
_entity_poly.pdbx_seq_one_letter_code
_entity_poly.pdbx_strand_id
1 'polypeptide(L)'
;MIDDQEVNGYGESTIAVVLPPFPPHARSSPAGFAPHDPVRARAFAESFPTIEAVLEGLPDTSAVPASPQTRADLDLVAVGCWGGVIGISDPALAGDSFDKALWDVTSALAERHPEARIIGSASIDRGENHSQTAIHLPGGLKLYTEGWPGPEQFSIEGDPHAIARAVGISAEALAAAYIDLDDEPWTVPWGHFGRQLLDPCDPWGHAGLRMSEFRVRRTEDAALHLAEIWLSVIG
;
A
#
# COMPACT_ATOMS: atom_id res chain seq x y z
N MET A 1 7.17 -5.91 -26.54
CA MET A 1 6.39 -6.72 -25.59
C MET A 1 4.95 -6.75 -26.09
N ILE A 2 4.20 -7.80 -25.82
CA ILE A 2 2.78 -7.91 -26.21
C ILE A 2 1.98 -7.35 -25.03
N ASP A 3 1.32 -6.22 -25.22
CA ASP A 3 0.62 -5.50 -24.15
C ASP A 3 -0.54 -6.32 -23.54
N ASP A 4 -1.05 -7.31 -24.29
CA ASP A 4 -2.15 -8.21 -23.90
C ASP A 4 -1.69 -9.47 -23.16
N GLN A 5 -0.40 -9.62 -22.81
CA GLN A 5 0.06 -10.76 -22.02
C GLN A 5 -0.61 -10.76 -20.64
N GLU A 6 -1.23 -11.87 -20.23
CA GLU A 6 -1.78 -12.06 -18.89
C GLU A 6 -0.67 -12.06 -17.82
N VAL A 7 -0.96 -11.45 -16.67
CA VAL A 7 -0.06 -11.52 -15.50
C VAL A 7 -0.18 -12.89 -14.83
N ASN A 8 0.92 -13.36 -14.25
CA ASN A 8 0.97 -14.60 -13.47
C ASN A 8 0.64 -14.30 -12.00
N GLY A 9 -0.63 -14.40 -11.65
CA GLY A 9 -1.12 -14.23 -10.27
C GLY A 9 -2.13 -13.09 -10.13
N TYR A 10 -2.50 -12.81 -8.89
CA TYR A 10 -3.36 -11.68 -8.54
C TYR A 10 -2.87 -11.04 -7.24
N GLY A 11 -3.16 -9.77 -7.03
CA GLY A 11 -2.70 -9.08 -5.84
C GLY A 11 -3.02 -7.60 -5.84
N GLU A 12 -2.85 -6.98 -4.68
CA GLU A 12 -3.10 -5.56 -4.47
C GLU A 12 -1.89 -4.92 -3.81
N SER A 13 -1.65 -3.65 -4.11
CA SER A 13 -0.45 -2.94 -3.67
C SER A 13 -0.77 -1.48 -3.47
N THR A 14 -0.81 -1.05 -2.20
CA THR A 14 -1.30 0.27 -1.80
C THR A 14 -0.41 0.92 -0.76
N ILE A 15 -0.32 2.25 -0.81
CA ILE A 15 0.29 3.07 0.24
C ILE A 15 -0.63 4.25 0.54
N ALA A 16 -0.93 4.47 1.82
CA ALA A 16 -1.53 5.68 2.32
C ALA A 16 -0.50 6.55 3.06
N VAL A 17 -0.48 7.84 2.75
CA VAL A 17 0.27 8.89 3.45
C VAL A 17 -0.74 9.81 4.12
N VAL A 18 -0.73 9.86 5.46
CA VAL A 18 -1.60 10.71 6.26
C VAL A 18 -0.77 11.78 6.93
N LEU A 19 -1.04 13.03 6.57
CA LEU A 19 -0.41 14.22 7.14
C LEU A 19 -1.15 14.66 8.42
N PRO A 20 -0.46 15.29 9.38
CA PRO A 20 -1.10 15.84 10.58
C PRO A 20 -2.08 16.99 10.22
N PRO A 21 -3.07 17.27 11.08
CA PRO A 21 -3.34 16.63 12.36
C PRO A 21 -4.00 15.26 12.24
N PHE A 22 -3.67 14.33 13.14
CA PHE A 22 -4.29 13.02 13.20
C PHE A 22 -5.59 13.07 14.01
N PRO A 23 -6.75 12.78 13.40
CA PRO A 23 -7.98 12.65 14.16
C PRO A 23 -7.89 11.48 15.15
N PRO A 24 -8.64 11.52 16.28
CA PRO A 24 -8.78 10.37 17.16
C PRO A 24 -9.26 9.14 16.39
N HIS A 25 -8.80 7.96 16.81
CA HIS A 25 -9.19 6.70 16.19
C HIS A 25 -10.72 6.54 16.22
N ALA A 26 -11.29 6.30 15.05
CA ALA A 26 -12.71 6.09 14.80
C ALA A 26 -12.85 5.35 13.47
N ARG A 27 -14.00 4.71 13.24
CA ARG A 27 -14.26 4.05 11.95
C ARG A 27 -14.25 5.07 10.81
N SER A 28 -13.52 4.75 9.75
CA SER A 28 -13.50 5.51 8.50
C SER A 28 -14.88 5.63 7.85
N SER A 29 -15.09 6.76 7.20
CA SER A 29 -16.28 7.04 6.39
C SER A 29 -15.91 7.95 5.22
N PRO A 30 -16.39 7.66 3.99
CA PRO A 30 -16.06 8.48 2.82
C PRO A 30 -16.57 9.93 2.95
N ALA A 31 -17.62 10.17 3.75
CA ALA A 31 -18.14 11.52 3.98
C ALA A 31 -17.20 12.43 4.79
N GLY A 32 -16.20 11.85 5.47
CA GLY A 32 -15.20 12.58 6.26
C GLY A 32 -14.03 13.14 5.43
N PHE A 33 -13.91 12.76 4.15
CA PHE A 33 -12.80 13.15 3.30
C PHE A 33 -13.06 14.49 2.59
N ALA A 34 -11.99 15.26 2.40
CA ALA A 34 -12.05 16.41 1.51
C ALA A 34 -12.25 15.97 0.05
N PRO A 35 -12.75 16.85 -0.84
CA PRO A 35 -12.81 16.56 -2.26
C PRO A 35 -11.46 16.14 -2.84
N HIS A 36 -11.48 15.25 -3.83
CA HIS A 36 -10.29 14.81 -4.53
C HIS A 36 -9.59 15.99 -5.25
N ASP A 37 -8.27 16.12 -5.07
CA ASP A 37 -7.42 17.10 -5.76
C ASP A 37 -6.57 16.40 -6.84
N PRO A 38 -6.98 16.47 -8.12
CA PRO A 38 -6.27 15.79 -9.21
C PRO A 38 -4.90 16.42 -9.53
N VAL A 39 -4.71 17.70 -9.23
CA VAL A 39 -3.42 18.38 -9.47
C VAL A 39 -2.39 17.88 -8.48
N ARG A 40 -2.76 17.78 -7.19
CA ARG A 40 -1.89 17.18 -6.18
C ARG A 40 -1.66 15.69 -6.41
N ALA A 41 -2.68 14.96 -6.87
CA ALA A 41 -2.53 13.55 -7.21
C ALA A 41 -1.50 13.33 -8.33
N ARG A 42 -1.56 14.14 -9.40
CA ARG A 42 -0.58 14.10 -10.49
C ARG A 42 0.83 14.46 -10.01
N ALA A 43 0.96 15.52 -9.21
CA ALA A 43 2.27 15.91 -8.65
C ALA A 43 2.86 14.83 -7.75
N PHE A 44 2.04 14.13 -6.96
CA PHE A 44 2.48 13.00 -6.16
C PHE A 44 2.97 11.85 -7.04
N ALA A 45 2.20 11.47 -8.07
CA ALA A 45 2.59 10.44 -9.04
C ALA A 45 3.92 10.77 -9.75
N GLU A 46 4.11 12.00 -10.20
CA GLU A 46 5.36 12.45 -10.86
C GLU A 46 6.59 12.41 -9.94
N SER A 47 6.40 12.42 -8.62
CA SER A 47 7.47 12.36 -7.61
C SER A 47 7.66 10.96 -7.00
N PHE A 48 6.85 9.99 -7.42
CA PHE A 48 6.78 8.68 -6.80
C PHE A 48 7.96 7.80 -7.26
N PRO A 49 8.64 7.06 -6.35
CA PRO A 49 9.95 6.45 -6.68
C PRO A 49 9.97 5.45 -7.84
N THR A 50 8.85 4.75 -8.09
CA THR A 50 8.71 3.74 -9.15
C THR A 50 8.32 4.33 -10.51
N ILE A 51 8.10 5.65 -10.59
CA ILE A 51 7.55 6.34 -11.76
C ILE A 51 8.62 7.27 -12.33
N GLU A 52 9.02 7.05 -13.58
CA GLU A 52 9.92 7.94 -14.31
C GLU A 52 9.16 9.12 -14.93
N ALA A 53 7.96 8.87 -15.46
CA ALA A 53 7.10 9.91 -16.02
C ALA A 53 5.62 9.49 -16.06
N VAL A 54 4.72 10.44 -15.86
CA VAL A 54 3.29 10.28 -16.17
C VAL A 54 3.08 10.55 -17.66
N LEU A 55 2.55 9.57 -18.40
CA LEU A 55 2.39 9.64 -19.85
C LEU A 55 1.01 10.19 -20.25
N GLU A 56 -0.03 9.71 -19.58
CA GLU A 56 -1.42 10.11 -19.82
C GLU A 56 -2.24 10.03 -18.53
N GLY A 57 -3.28 10.86 -18.46
CA GLY A 57 -4.35 10.72 -17.47
C GLY A 57 -5.52 9.96 -18.08
N LEU A 58 -6.03 8.99 -17.33
CA LEU A 58 -7.18 8.17 -17.68
C LEU A 58 -8.42 8.66 -16.89
N PRO A 59 -9.64 8.19 -17.23
CA PRO A 59 -10.81 8.51 -16.44
C PRO A 59 -10.60 8.16 -14.96
N ASP A 60 -11.08 9.02 -14.07
CA ASP A 60 -11.00 8.76 -12.63
C ASP A 60 -11.57 7.38 -12.26
N THR A 61 -10.93 6.75 -11.28
CA THR A 61 -11.34 5.47 -10.71
C THR A 61 -11.80 5.66 -9.25
N SER A 62 -12.12 4.55 -8.57
CA SER A 62 -12.49 4.55 -7.15
C SER A 62 -11.33 4.11 -6.26
N ALA A 63 -11.41 4.38 -4.96
CA ALA A 63 -10.44 3.90 -3.98
C ALA A 63 -10.61 2.41 -3.58
N VAL A 64 -11.28 1.62 -4.41
CA VAL A 64 -11.28 0.16 -4.32
C VAL A 64 -10.06 -0.32 -5.12
N PRO A 65 -9.04 -0.92 -4.47
CA PRO A 65 -7.87 -1.42 -5.19
C PRO A 65 -8.27 -2.44 -6.24
N ALA A 66 -7.54 -2.45 -7.36
CA ALA A 66 -7.75 -3.40 -8.44
C ALA A 66 -6.46 -4.18 -8.69
N SER A 67 -6.58 -5.49 -8.90
CA SER A 67 -5.45 -6.32 -9.32
C SER A 67 -5.18 -6.10 -10.81
N PRO A 68 -3.92 -5.94 -11.22
CA PRO A 68 -3.58 -5.94 -12.65
C PRO A 68 -4.00 -7.28 -13.28
N GLN A 69 -4.41 -7.26 -14.54
CA GLN A 69 -4.81 -8.45 -15.29
C GLN A 69 -3.85 -8.73 -16.44
N THR A 70 -3.30 -7.67 -17.03
CA THR A 70 -2.43 -7.72 -18.21
C THR A 70 -1.13 -6.96 -17.99
N ARG A 71 -0.15 -7.18 -18.88
CA ARG A 71 1.08 -6.41 -18.91
C ARG A 71 0.83 -4.91 -19.00
N ALA A 72 -0.18 -4.47 -19.75
CA ALA A 72 -0.54 -3.06 -19.86
C ALA A 72 -1.02 -2.46 -18.53
N ASP A 73 -1.65 -3.26 -17.67
CA ASP A 73 -2.13 -2.81 -16.37
C ASP A 73 -0.98 -2.57 -15.38
N LEU A 74 0.17 -3.20 -15.57
CA LEU A 74 1.37 -2.96 -14.75
C LEU A 74 1.93 -1.55 -14.91
N ASP A 75 1.53 -0.83 -15.97
CA ASP A 75 1.89 0.57 -16.19
C ASP A 75 0.78 1.53 -15.74
N LEU A 76 -0.25 1.04 -15.05
CA LEU A 76 -1.31 1.84 -14.45
C LEU A 76 -1.06 2.09 -12.96
N VAL A 77 -1.31 3.32 -12.53
CA VAL A 77 -1.34 3.71 -11.12
C VAL A 77 -2.57 4.55 -10.84
N ALA A 78 -3.15 4.38 -9.66
CA ALA A 78 -4.25 5.22 -9.18
C ALA A 78 -3.76 6.05 -8.00
N VAL A 79 -3.99 7.37 -8.03
CA VAL A 79 -3.61 8.29 -6.95
C VAL A 79 -4.80 9.14 -6.49
N GLY A 80 -5.05 9.13 -5.19
CA GLY A 80 -6.07 9.91 -4.50
C GLY A 80 -5.43 10.95 -3.59
N CYS A 81 -5.89 12.19 -3.64
CA CYS A 81 -5.50 13.25 -2.69
C CYS A 81 -6.75 13.89 -2.10
N TRP A 82 -6.98 13.75 -0.79
CA TRP A 82 -8.18 14.22 -0.08
C TRP A 82 -7.76 15.06 1.13
N GLY A 83 -7.23 16.26 0.88
CA GLY A 83 -6.71 17.12 1.94
C GLY A 83 -5.40 16.58 2.52
N GLY A 84 -5.42 16.13 3.77
CA GLY A 84 -4.25 15.56 4.46
C GLY A 84 -3.97 14.09 4.14
N VAL A 85 -4.86 13.42 3.40
CA VAL A 85 -4.69 12.00 3.04
C VAL A 85 -4.31 11.88 1.57
N ILE A 86 -3.27 11.10 1.28
CA ILE A 86 -2.86 10.71 -0.06
C ILE A 86 -2.87 9.18 -0.11
N GLY A 87 -3.50 8.58 -1.12
CA GLY A 87 -3.45 7.14 -1.37
C GLY A 87 -2.87 6.89 -2.76
N ILE A 88 -2.03 5.88 -2.91
CA ILE A 88 -1.58 5.37 -4.20
C ILE A 88 -1.76 3.85 -4.28
N SER A 89 -2.28 3.36 -5.39
CA SER A 89 -2.26 1.95 -5.78
C SER A 89 -1.26 1.77 -6.91
N ASP A 90 -0.25 0.93 -6.71
CA ASP A 90 0.83 0.71 -7.66
C ASP A 90 1.32 -0.74 -7.61
N PRO A 91 1.16 -1.54 -8.68
CA PRO A 91 1.61 -2.94 -8.72
C PRO A 91 3.13 -3.12 -8.57
N ALA A 92 3.93 -2.05 -8.75
CA ALA A 92 5.38 -2.10 -8.56
C ALA A 92 5.79 -2.23 -7.08
N LEU A 93 4.85 -2.16 -6.14
CA LEU A 93 5.12 -2.34 -4.70
C LEU A 93 5.01 -3.80 -4.26
N ALA A 94 4.39 -4.68 -5.07
CA ALA A 94 4.36 -6.11 -4.78
C ALA A 94 5.78 -6.67 -4.89
N GLY A 95 6.22 -7.43 -3.89
CA GLY A 95 7.50 -8.13 -3.89
C GLY A 95 7.35 -9.59 -3.48
N ASP A 96 8.48 -10.30 -3.50
CA ASP A 96 8.67 -11.60 -2.86
C ASP A 96 9.77 -11.49 -1.78
N SER A 97 10.23 -12.60 -1.21
CA SER A 97 11.25 -12.56 -0.13
C SER A 97 12.65 -12.08 -0.54
N PHE A 98 12.90 -11.79 -1.82
CA PHE A 98 14.17 -11.22 -2.28
C PHE A 98 14.11 -9.71 -2.50
N ASP A 99 12.91 -9.13 -2.54
CA ASP A 99 12.70 -7.72 -2.83
C ASP A 99 11.79 -7.04 -1.79
N LYS A 100 12.28 -5.93 -1.23
CA LYS A 100 11.60 -5.10 -0.24
C LYS A 100 11.05 -3.80 -0.84
N ALA A 101 10.55 -3.82 -2.08
CA ALA A 101 10.05 -2.66 -2.83
C ALA A 101 9.08 -1.81 -2.02
N LEU A 102 8.11 -2.44 -1.33
CA LEU A 102 7.17 -1.74 -0.46
C LEU A 102 7.90 -0.96 0.64
N TRP A 103 8.82 -1.61 1.35
CA TRP A 103 9.58 -1.01 2.45
C TRP A 103 10.49 0.13 1.98
N ASP A 104 11.17 -0.04 0.85
CA ASP A 104 12.08 0.97 0.31
C ASP A 104 11.31 2.23 -0.10
N VAL A 105 10.16 2.05 -0.77
CA VAL A 105 9.30 3.16 -1.16
C VAL A 105 8.68 3.85 0.07
N THR A 106 8.16 3.10 1.04
CA THR A 106 7.60 3.72 2.26
C THR A 106 8.67 4.39 3.11
N SER A 107 9.90 3.87 3.14
CA SER A 107 11.04 4.48 3.80
C SER A 107 11.42 5.81 3.15
N ALA A 108 11.54 5.85 1.82
CA ALA A 108 11.81 7.08 1.09
C ALA A 108 10.70 8.13 1.30
N LEU A 109 9.42 7.70 1.36
CA LEU A 109 8.31 8.59 1.71
C LEU A 109 8.44 9.11 3.14
N ALA A 110 8.83 8.28 4.10
CA ALA A 110 8.98 8.68 5.51
C ALA A 110 10.15 9.67 5.71
N GLU A 111 11.20 9.56 4.90
CA GLU A 111 12.29 10.55 4.88
C GLU A 111 11.83 11.90 4.33
N ARG A 112 10.97 11.88 3.29
CA ARG A 112 10.40 13.12 2.70
C ARG A 112 9.30 13.75 3.56
N HIS A 113 8.58 12.93 4.32
CA HIS A 113 7.43 13.33 5.16
C HIS A 113 7.58 12.76 6.58
N PRO A 114 8.57 13.22 7.37
CA PRO A 114 8.84 12.69 8.70
C PRO A 114 7.70 12.92 9.70
N GLU A 115 6.80 13.85 9.40
CA GLU A 115 5.58 14.15 10.17
C GLU A 115 4.40 13.25 9.82
N ALA A 116 4.48 12.46 8.74
CA ALA A 116 3.36 11.67 8.24
C ALA A 116 3.29 10.29 8.89
N ARG A 117 2.07 9.72 8.93
CA ARG A 117 1.86 8.28 9.07
C ARG A 117 1.83 7.69 7.66
N ILE A 118 2.71 6.76 7.37
CA ILE A 118 2.80 6.10 6.07
C ILE A 118 2.59 4.61 6.28
N ILE A 119 1.56 4.06 5.64
CA ILE A 119 1.17 2.67 5.79
C ILE A 119 0.97 2.09 4.41
N GLY A 120 1.76 1.06 4.11
CA GLY A 120 1.72 0.31 2.88
C GLY A 120 1.30 -1.13 3.12
N SER A 121 0.60 -1.71 2.16
CA SER A 121 0.32 -3.13 2.10
C SER A 121 0.43 -3.60 0.66
N ALA A 122 1.12 -4.72 0.45
CA ALA A 122 1.25 -5.36 -0.84
C ALA A 122 1.02 -6.86 -0.70
N SER A 123 0.46 -7.47 -1.73
CA SER A 123 0.25 -8.91 -1.81
C SER A 123 0.38 -9.39 -3.25
N ILE A 124 0.80 -10.63 -3.39
CA ILE A 124 0.73 -11.36 -4.66
C ILE A 124 0.50 -12.84 -4.36
N ASP A 125 -0.52 -13.40 -5.00
CA ASP A 125 -0.83 -14.82 -4.97
C ASP A 125 -0.52 -15.44 -6.33
N ARG A 126 0.44 -16.39 -6.31
CA ARG A 126 0.85 -17.23 -7.46
C ARG A 126 0.68 -18.71 -7.15
N GLY A 127 -0.41 -19.06 -6.46
CA GLY A 127 -0.66 -20.38 -5.88
C GLY A 127 -0.53 -20.40 -4.36
N GLU A 128 0.22 -19.46 -3.81
CA GLU A 128 0.28 -19.13 -2.39
C GLU A 128 0.49 -17.62 -2.23
N ASN A 129 -0.18 -17.02 -1.26
CA ASN A 129 -0.19 -15.56 -1.08
C ASN A 129 1.05 -15.10 -0.30
N HIS A 130 1.96 -14.40 -0.99
CA HIS A 130 2.98 -13.60 -0.34
C HIS A 130 2.39 -12.24 0.05
N SER A 131 2.58 -11.82 1.29
CA SER A 131 2.06 -10.54 1.78
C SER A 131 3.13 -9.71 2.44
N GLN A 132 3.03 -8.40 2.30
CA GLN A 132 3.90 -7.41 2.91
C GLN A 132 3.06 -6.31 3.57
N THR A 133 3.51 -5.80 4.71
CA THR A 133 2.96 -4.59 5.35
C THR A 133 4.11 -3.75 5.86
N ALA A 134 4.12 -2.47 5.53
CA ALA A 134 5.14 -1.52 5.96
C ALA A 134 4.47 -0.32 6.66
N ILE A 135 4.91 0.01 7.86
CA ILE A 135 4.37 1.09 8.68
C ILE A 135 5.50 1.98 9.12
N HIS A 136 5.34 3.28 8.90
CA HIS A 136 6.21 4.34 9.40
C HIS A 136 5.34 5.36 10.14
N LEU A 137 5.62 5.56 11.42
CA LEU A 137 4.94 6.56 12.23
C LEU A 137 5.85 7.78 12.46
N PRO A 138 5.25 8.96 12.69
CA PRO A 138 5.99 10.12 13.17
C PRO A 138 6.77 9.78 14.43
N GLY A 139 7.99 10.30 14.54
CA GLY A 139 8.90 9.97 15.65
C GLY A 139 9.72 8.69 15.44
N GLY A 140 9.60 8.04 14.28
CA GLY A 140 10.56 7.04 13.80
C GLY A 140 10.25 5.60 14.19
N LEU A 141 9.09 5.32 14.80
CA LEU A 141 8.62 3.94 14.96
C LEU A 141 8.32 3.34 13.59
N LYS A 142 8.79 2.12 13.37
CA LYS A 142 8.59 1.38 12.12
C LYS A 142 8.19 -0.06 12.41
N LEU A 143 7.40 -0.64 11.53
CA LEU A 143 7.10 -2.07 11.49
C LEU A 143 7.12 -2.52 10.04
N TYR A 144 7.77 -3.65 9.78
CA TYR A 144 7.71 -4.35 8.50
C TYR A 144 7.38 -5.82 8.75
N THR A 145 6.48 -6.36 7.94
CA THR A 145 6.15 -7.77 7.94
C THR A 145 6.15 -8.26 6.52
N GLU A 146 6.71 -9.44 6.28
CA GLU A 146 6.64 -10.08 4.97
C GLU A 146 6.64 -11.60 5.07
N GLY A 147 6.01 -12.25 4.10
CA GLY A 147 6.18 -13.68 3.92
C GLY A 147 4.96 -14.41 3.39
N TRP A 148 5.13 -15.73 3.28
CA TRP A 148 4.07 -16.70 3.01
C TRP A 148 3.46 -17.24 4.30
N PRO A 149 2.26 -17.84 4.24
CA PRO A 149 1.64 -18.48 5.39
C PRO A 149 2.49 -19.65 5.91
N GLY A 150 3.25 -19.43 6.98
CA GLY A 150 3.96 -20.50 7.66
C GLY A 150 5.11 -20.01 8.55
N PRO A 151 5.52 -20.83 9.55
CA PRO A 151 6.49 -20.42 10.57
C PRO A 151 7.90 -20.12 10.04
N GLU A 152 8.32 -20.78 8.96
CA GLU A 152 9.69 -20.65 8.43
C GLU A 152 9.80 -19.60 7.32
N GLN A 153 8.69 -19.04 6.86
CA GLN A 153 8.60 -18.20 5.65
C GLN A 153 8.01 -16.82 5.94
N PHE A 154 7.85 -16.46 7.21
CA PHE A 154 7.30 -15.19 7.64
C PHE A 154 8.26 -14.45 8.56
N SER A 155 8.44 -13.16 8.31
CA SER A 155 9.33 -12.30 9.08
C SER A 155 8.61 -11.05 9.60
N ILE A 156 9.08 -10.58 10.74
CA ILE A 156 8.61 -9.35 11.39
C ILE A 156 9.79 -8.55 11.91
N GLU A 157 9.84 -7.28 11.53
CA GLU A 157 10.84 -6.32 11.97
C GLU A 157 10.13 -5.14 12.64
N GLY A 158 10.24 -5.03 13.97
CA GLY A 158 9.61 -3.97 14.77
C GLY A 158 8.79 -4.50 15.95
N ASP A 159 8.11 -3.59 16.67
CA ASP A 159 7.22 -3.91 17.79
C ASP A 159 5.77 -3.48 17.45
N PRO A 160 4.88 -4.41 17.05
CA PRO A 160 3.47 -4.12 16.76
C PRO A 160 2.73 -3.48 17.94
N HIS A 161 3.05 -3.88 19.16
CA HIS A 161 2.43 -3.33 20.36
C HIS A 161 2.86 -1.88 20.58
N ALA A 162 4.11 -1.52 20.27
CA ALA A 162 4.56 -0.12 20.29
C ALA A 162 3.85 0.72 19.23
N ILE A 163 3.63 0.18 18.03
CA ILE A 163 2.88 0.84 16.96
C ILE A 163 1.43 1.12 17.39
N ALA A 164 0.72 0.11 17.90
CA ALA A 164 -0.67 0.28 18.35
C ALA A 164 -0.79 1.33 19.47
N ARG A 165 0.10 1.27 20.48
CA ARG A 165 0.14 2.27 21.57
C ARG A 165 0.42 3.68 21.07
N ALA A 166 1.33 3.84 20.10
CA ALA A 166 1.68 5.16 19.55
C ALA A 166 0.53 5.80 18.76
N VAL A 167 -0.29 5.00 18.08
CA VAL A 167 -1.51 5.47 17.40
C VAL A 167 -2.67 5.66 18.37
N GLY A 168 -2.64 4.98 19.52
CA GLY A 168 -3.68 5.04 20.55
C GLY A 168 -4.83 4.06 20.31
N ILE A 169 -4.60 2.96 19.59
CA ILE A 169 -5.58 1.89 19.39
C ILE A 169 -5.53 0.96 20.60
N SER A 170 -6.70 0.65 21.18
CA SER A 170 -6.79 -0.28 22.31
C SER A 170 -6.80 -1.73 21.85
N ALA A 171 -6.44 -2.65 22.76
CA ALA A 171 -6.51 -4.09 22.49
C ALA A 171 -7.96 -4.53 22.17
N GLU A 172 -8.96 -3.90 22.78
CA GLU A 172 -10.37 -4.18 22.51
C GLU A 172 -10.79 -3.77 21.09
N ALA A 173 -10.26 -2.65 20.58
CA ALA A 173 -10.51 -2.21 19.22
C ALA A 173 -9.88 -3.17 18.19
N LEU A 174 -8.65 -3.63 18.45
CA LEU A 174 -7.98 -4.66 17.63
C LEU A 174 -8.75 -5.98 17.67
N ALA A 175 -9.14 -6.45 18.84
CA ALA A 175 -9.92 -7.68 18.99
C ALA A 175 -11.29 -7.60 18.28
N ALA A 176 -11.95 -6.43 18.31
CA ALA A 176 -13.19 -6.20 17.56
C ALA A 176 -13.01 -6.23 16.03
N ALA A 177 -11.77 -6.04 15.56
CA ALA A 177 -11.36 -6.22 14.17
C ALA A 177 -10.76 -7.61 13.89
N TYR A 178 -10.86 -8.54 14.85
CA TYR A 178 -10.27 -9.89 14.79
C TYR A 178 -8.75 -9.88 14.62
N ILE A 179 -8.07 -8.94 15.27
CA ILE A 179 -6.61 -8.84 15.32
C ILE A 179 -6.16 -9.15 16.75
N ASP A 180 -5.39 -10.22 16.90
CA ASP A 180 -4.58 -10.50 18.09
C ASP A 180 -3.10 -10.34 17.69
N LEU A 181 -2.36 -9.49 18.40
CA LEU A 181 -0.93 -9.24 18.12
C LEU A 181 -0.01 -10.26 18.80
N ASP A 182 -0.55 -11.09 19.69
CA ASP A 182 0.18 -12.16 20.39
C ASP A 182 -0.03 -13.53 19.72
N ASP A 183 -0.84 -13.60 18.66
CA ASP A 183 -0.99 -14.77 17.79
C ASP A 183 0.28 -15.05 16.99
N GLU A 184 0.33 -16.23 16.35
CA GLU A 184 1.44 -16.59 15.48
C GLU A 184 1.58 -15.57 14.33
N PRO A 185 2.79 -15.02 14.06
CA PRO A 185 2.94 -13.92 13.11
C PRO A 185 2.35 -14.17 11.73
N TRP A 186 2.41 -15.41 11.22
CA TRP A 186 1.85 -15.76 9.90
C TRP A 186 0.32 -15.93 9.90
N THR A 187 -0.36 -15.87 11.05
CA THR A 187 -1.82 -15.90 11.15
C THR A 187 -2.43 -14.51 11.38
N VAL A 188 -1.62 -13.54 11.83
CA VAL A 188 -2.07 -12.16 12.03
C VAL A 188 -2.32 -11.48 10.68
N PRO A 189 -3.49 -10.84 10.46
CA PRO A 189 -3.79 -10.18 9.20
C PRO A 189 -3.13 -8.79 9.14
N TRP A 190 -1.81 -8.74 8.93
CA TRP A 190 -1.01 -7.51 9.01
C TRP A 190 -1.49 -6.37 8.10
N GLY A 191 -1.95 -6.68 6.88
CA GLY A 191 -2.56 -5.67 6.00
C GLY A 191 -3.80 -5.04 6.64
N HIS A 192 -4.63 -5.83 7.33
CA HIS A 192 -5.78 -5.34 8.09
C HIS A 192 -5.32 -4.51 9.30
N PHE A 193 -4.29 -4.95 10.03
CA PHE A 193 -3.70 -4.17 11.11
C PHE A 193 -3.23 -2.78 10.62
N GLY A 194 -2.56 -2.72 9.46
CA GLY A 194 -2.21 -1.46 8.79
C GLY A 194 -3.44 -0.57 8.53
N ARG A 195 -4.54 -1.15 8.05
CA ARG A 195 -5.79 -0.40 7.83
C ARG A 195 -6.39 0.16 9.13
N GLN A 196 -6.35 -0.58 10.25
CA GLN A 196 -6.80 -0.06 11.54
C GLN A 196 -5.98 1.14 12.02
N LEU A 197 -4.69 1.20 11.68
CA LEU A 197 -3.82 2.33 12.02
C LEU A 197 -4.10 3.58 11.18
N LEU A 198 -4.78 3.43 10.04
CA LEU A 198 -5.23 4.55 9.20
C LEU A 198 -6.54 5.16 9.69
N ASP A 199 -7.38 4.44 10.41
CA ASP A 199 -8.71 4.89 10.82
C ASP A 199 -8.70 6.18 11.66
N PRO A 200 -9.56 7.19 11.37
CA PRO A 200 -10.64 7.21 10.35
C PRO A 200 -10.20 7.66 8.94
N CYS A 201 -8.90 7.85 8.70
CA CYS A 201 -8.32 8.34 7.46
C CYS A 201 -8.02 7.25 6.42
N ASP A 202 -8.46 6.01 6.63
CA ASP A 202 -8.28 4.92 5.66
C ASP A 202 -9.04 5.21 4.36
N PRO A 203 -8.37 5.44 3.22
CA PRO A 203 -9.07 5.72 1.97
C PRO A 203 -9.57 4.45 1.27
N TRP A 204 -9.08 3.27 1.65
CA TRP A 204 -9.21 2.07 0.83
C TRP A 204 -10.58 1.40 0.96
N GLY A 205 -11.06 0.79 -0.13
CA GLY A 205 -12.35 0.10 -0.16
C GLY A 205 -13.56 1.02 -0.23
N HIS A 206 -13.37 2.34 -0.35
CA HIS A 206 -14.44 3.30 -0.49
C HIS A 206 -14.74 3.62 -1.98
N ALA A 207 -15.76 2.97 -2.53
CA ALA A 207 -16.20 3.22 -3.92
C ALA A 207 -16.63 4.68 -4.19
N GLY A 208 -17.02 5.41 -3.14
CA GLY A 208 -17.39 6.83 -3.22
C GLY A 208 -16.21 7.81 -3.27
N LEU A 209 -14.99 7.36 -2.96
CA LEU A 209 -13.79 8.19 -3.07
C LEU A 209 -13.20 8.06 -4.48
N ARG A 210 -13.02 9.20 -5.15
CA ARG A 210 -12.45 9.27 -6.50
C ARG A 210 -10.93 9.42 -6.44
N MET A 211 -10.25 8.78 -7.38
CA MET A 211 -8.80 8.83 -7.60
C MET A 211 -8.52 9.14 -9.07
N SER A 212 -7.45 9.88 -9.34
CA SER A 212 -6.92 10.03 -10.70
C SER A 212 -6.20 8.74 -11.09
N GLU A 213 -6.49 8.21 -12.26
CA GLU A 213 -5.78 7.08 -12.84
C GLU A 213 -4.79 7.58 -13.90
N PHE A 214 -3.58 7.05 -13.89
CA PHE A 214 -2.52 7.46 -14.80
C PHE A 214 -1.88 6.23 -15.44
N ARG A 215 -1.55 6.35 -16.74
CA ARG A 215 -0.54 5.48 -17.33
C ARG A 215 0.82 6.14 -17.21
N VAL A 216 1.79 5.33 -16.80
CA VAL A 216 3.11 5.80 -16.43
C VAL A 216 4.19 5.06 -17.20
N ARG A 217 5.32 5.73 -17.36
CA ARG A 217 6.58 5.09 -17.68
C ARG A 217 7.29 4.76 -16.37
N ARG A 218 7.59 3.48 -16.18
CA ARG A 218 8.33 2.97 -15.03
C ARG A 218 9.80 3.35 -15.10
N THR A 219 10.43 3.50 -13.95
CA THR A 219 11.89 3.49 -13.88
C THR A 219 12.42 2.13 -14.36
N GLU A 220 13.68 2.07 -14.78
CA GLU A 220 14.28 0.82 -15.27
C GLU A 220 14.18 -0.30 -14.22
N ASP A 221 14.54 0.00 -12.97
CA ASP A 221 14.46 -0.94 -11.84
C ASP A 221 13.02 -1.43 -11.61
N ALA A 222 12.04 -0.51 -11.59
CA ALA A 222 10.64 -0.88 -11.41
C ALA A 222 10.09 -1.71 -12.58
N ALA A 223 10.54 -1.46 -13.81
CA ALA A 223 10.14 -2.24 -14.98
C ALA A 223 10.69 -3.68 -14.94
N LEU A 224 11.93 -3.85 -14.49
CA LEU A 224 12.56 -5.17 -14.29
C LEU A 224 11.84 -5.93 -13.17
N HIS A 225 11.62 -5.27 -12.04
CA HIS A 225 10.88 -5.82 -10.90
C HIS A 225 9.47 -6.28 -11.27
N LEU A 226 8.71 -5.44 -11.96
CA LEU A 226 7.37 -5.81 -12.44
C LEU A 226 7.38 -7.04 -13.35
N ALA A 227 8.38 -7.16 -14.22
CA ALA A 227 8.50 -8.32 -15.08
C ALA A 227 8.80 -9.59 -14.27
N GLU A 228 9.68 -9.49 -13.28
CA GLU A 228 10.04 -10.60 -12.40
C GLU A 228 8.85 -11.08 -11.54
N ILE A 229 8.14 -10.15 -10.93
CA ILE A 229 7.04 -10.46 -10.01
C ILE A 229 5.78 -10.91 -10.75
N TRP A 230 5.38 -10.20 -11.82
CA TRP A 230 4.07 -10.39 -12.43
C TRP A 230 4.08 -11.18 -13.74
N LEU A 231 5.22 -11.38 -14.41
CA LEU A 231 5.26 -12.04 -15.72
C LEU A 231 6.09 -13.33 -15.74
N SER A 232 7.02 -13.51 -14.80
CA SER A 232 7.79 -14.73 -14.68
C SER A 232 6.90 -15.90 -14.29
N VAL A 233 7.06 -17.02 -15.00
CA VAL A 233 6.52 -18.31 -14.57
C VAL A 233 7.52 -18.90 -13.61
N ILE A 234 7.09 -19.20 -12.38
CA ILE A 234 7.91 -20.01 -11.46
C ILE A 234 7.99 -21.40 -12.10
N GLY A 235 9.16 -21.75 -12.63
CA GLY A 235 9.44 -23.03 -13.29
C GLY A 235 9.67 -24.17 -12.30
#